data_AF-A0A7C3YQQ1-F1
#
_entry.id   AF-A0A7C3YQQ1-F1
#
_cell.length_a   1.000
_cell.length_b   1.000
_cell.length_c   1.000
_cell.angle_alpha   90.00
_cell.angle_beta   90.00
_cell.angle_gamma   90.00
#
_symmetry.space_group_name_H-M   'P 1'
#
loop_
_entity.id
_entity.type
_entity.pdbx_description
1 polymer ?
#
loop_
_entity_poly.entity_id
_entity_poly.type
_entity_poly.pdbx_seq_one_letter_code
_entity_poly.pdbx_strand_id
1 'polypeptide(L)'
;MDVEPITAIVLINVERGKVKEVAKELSKIDEVTKVHSVAGIYDFIVKVKVKEYGSVKNVVELIEYTKPNAVDVILGVETSGRKDERKVREFVKAAKVI
;
A
#
# COMPACT_ATOMS: atom_id res chain seq x y z
N MET A 1 -7.19 19.32 13.73
CA MET A 1 -8.09 18.78 12.70
C MET A 1 -7.74 17.31 12.57
N ASP A 2 -8.65 16.41 12.93
CA ASP A 2 -8.47 14.99 12.64
C ASP A 2 -8.43 14.80 11.12
N VAL A 3 -7.25 14.48 10.60
CA VAL A 3 -7.08 14.14 9.19
C VAL A 3 -7.59 12.71 9.01
N GLU A 4 -8.54 12.50 8.11
CA GLU A 4 -9.04 11.15 7.85
C GLU A 4 -7.88 10.23 7.40
N PRO A 5 -7.70 9.06 8.04
CA PRO A 5 -6.58 8.18 7.76
C PRO A 5 -6.70 7.59 6.35
N ILE A 6 -5.57 7.51 5.64
CA ILE A 6 -5.51 7.00 4.29
C ILE A 6 -5.36 5.49 4.30
N THR A 7 -6.15 4.81 3.47
CA THR A 7 -6.15 3.37 3.29
C THR A 7 -5.82 3.00 1.84
N ALA A 8 -4.75 2.26 1.63
CA ALA A 8 -4.36 1.74 0.32
C ALA A 8 -4.49 0.21 0.25
N ILE A 9 -4.71 -0.33 -0.94
CA ILE A 9 -4.64 -1.76 -1.27
C ILE A 9 -3.50 -2.00 -2.25
N VAL A 10 -2.45 -2.66 -1.77
CA VAL A 10 -1.25 -2.96 -2.56
C VAL A 10 -1.35 -4.37 -3.13
N LEU A 11 -1.14 -4.53 -4.43
CA LEU A 11 -1.11 -5.83 -5.12
C LEU A 11 0.34 -6.22 -5.41
N ILE A 12 0.80 -7.30 -4.80
CA ILE A 12 2.23 -7.65 -4.79
C ILE A 12 2.44 -8.96 -5.52
N ASN A 13 3.39 -8.97 -6.45
CA ASN A 13 4.04 -10.19 -6.91
C ASN A 13 5.36 -10.33 -6.17
N VAL A 14 5.69 -11.55 -5.82
CA VAL A 14 6.88 -11.88 -5.06
C VAL A 14 7.78 -12.76 -5.90
N GLU A 15 9.08 -12.54 -5.78
CA GLU A 15 10.05 -13.39 -6.43
C GLU A 15 9.86 -14.86 -6.02
N ARG A 16 10.06 -15.78 -6.96
CA ARG A 16 9.82 -17.21 -6.73
C ARG A 16 10.61 -17.69 -5.50
N GLY A 17 9.92 -18.34 -4.58
CA GLY A 17 10.51 -18.86 -3.34
C GLY A 17 10.59 -17.85 -2.18
N LYS A 18 10.26 -16.57 -2.40
CA LYS A 18 10.32 -15.51 -1.38
C LYS A 18 9.00 -15.25 -0.66
N VAL A 19 7.90 -15.90 -1.06
CA VAL A 19 6.54 -15.68 -0.53
C VAL A 19 6.49 -15.66 1.01
N LYS A 20 7.12 -16.64 1.68
CA LYS A 20 7.12 -16.72 3.15
C LYS A 20 7.93 -15.60 3.82
N GLU A 21 9.07 -15.24 3.24
CA GLU A 21 9.94 -14.18 3.74
C GLU A 21 9.21 -12.83 3.63
N VAL A 22 8.64 -12.54 2.46
CA VAL A 22 7.88 -11.32 2.22
C VAL A 22 6.67 -11.23 3.16
N ALA A 23 5.88 -12.30 3.31
CA ALA A 23 4.76 -12.30 4.26
C ALA A 23 5.19 -11.96 5.70
N LYS A 24 6.34 -12.47 6.12
CA LYS A 24 6.90 -12.19 7.45
C LYS A 24 7.32 -10.73 7.57
N GLU A 25 8.01 -10.17 6.58
CA GLU A 25 8.40 -8.76 6.62
C GLU A 25 7.19 -7.82 6.56
N LEU A 26 6.19 -8.13 5.73
CA LEU A 26 4.91 -7.41 5.68
C LEU A 26 4.24 -7.32 7.06
N SER A 27 4.29 -8.40 7.85
CA SER A 27 3.66 -8.44 9.17
C SER A 27 4.33 -7.57 10.24
N LYS A 28 5.54 -7.07 9.98
CA LYS A 28 6.28 -6.20 10.91
C LYS A 28 6.05 -4.70 10.66
N ILE A 29 5.30 -4.35 9.61
CA ILE A 29 5.04 -2.97 9.24
C ILE A 29 3.75 -2.54 9.92
N ASP A 30 3.82 -1.56 10.81
CA ASP A 30 2.68 -1.11 11.63
C ASP A 30 1.51 -0.61 10.78
N GLU A 31 1.81 -0.01 9.63
CA GLU A 31 0.80 0.47 8.68
C GLU A 31 0.08 -0.68 7.96
N VAL A 32 0.65 -1.89 7.93
CA VAL A 32 0.04 -3.06 7.30
C VAL A 32 -0.99 -3.67 8.25
N THR A 33 -2.27 -3.43 7.93
CA THR A 33 -3.39 -3.90 8.75
C THR A 33 -3.89 -5.29 8.37
N LYS A 34 -3.69 -5.70 7.11
CA LYS A 34 -4.03 -7.05 6.61
C LYS A 34 -3.10 -7.46 5.49
N VAL A 35 -2.76 -8.75 5.45
CA VAL A 35 -2.08 -9.43 4.35
C VAL A 35 -2.90 -10.64 3.97
N HIS A 36 -3.30 -10.74 2.71
CA HIS A 36 -4.00 -11.89 2.16
C HIS A 36 -3.16 -12.50 1.04
N SER A 37 -2.80 -13.78 1.16
CA SER A 37 -2.29 -14.52 0.01
C SER A 37 -3.45 -14.89 -0.90
N VAL A 38 -3.29 -14.70 -2.21
CA VAL A 38 -4.34 -14.96 -3.19
C VAL A 38 -3.81 -15.86 -4.29
N ALA A 39 -4.70 -16.69 -4.85
CA ALA A 39 -4.41 -17.39 -6.08
C ALA A 39 -4.68 -16.46 -7.27
N GLY A 40 -3.73 -16.32 -8.19
CA GLY A 40 -3.90 -15.48 -9.38
C GLY A 40 -2.61 -14.90 -9.91
N ILE A 41 -2.71 -13.75 -10.59
CA ILE A 41 -1.58 -13.00 -11.17
C ILE A 41 -0.78 -12.17 -10.15
N TYR A 42 -1.21 -12.21 -8.88
CA TYR A 42 -0.59 -11.60 -7.72
C TYR A 42 -0.44 -12.63 -6.62
N ASP A 43 0.58 -12.49 -5.79
CA ASP A 43 0.81 -13.36 -4.62
C ASP A 43 0.13 -12.83 -3.37
N PHE A 44 0.03 -11.50 -3.22
CA PHE A 44 -0.59 -10.84 -2.07
C PHE A 44 -1.50 -9.66 -2.42
N ILE A 45 -2.54 -9.50 -1.59
CA ILE A 45 -3.32 -8.27 -1.42
C ILE A 45 -3.05 -7.74 -0.01
N VAL A 46 -2.51 -6.52 0.09
CA VAL A 46 -2.10 -5.91 1.37
C VAL A 46 -2.91 -4.65 1.63
N LYS A 47 -3.55 -4.56 2.81
CA LYS A 47 -4.24 -3.35 3.25
C LYS A 47 -3.33 -2.53 4.14
N VAL A 48 -3.04 -1.31 3.70
CA VAL A 48 -2.18 -0.35 4.40
C VAL A 48 -3.03 0.80 4.91
N LYS A 49 -2.82 1.24 6.16
CA LYS A 49 -3.50 2.40 6.75
C LYS A 49 -2.47 3.37 7.34
N VAL A 50 -2.42 4.59 6.82
CA VAL A 50 -1.52 5.68 7.29
C VAL A 50 -2.33 6.81 7.91
N LYS A 51 -1.81 7.42 8.97
CA LYS A 51 -2.47 8.52 9.68
C LYS A 51 -2.34 9.86 8.94
N GLU A 52 -1.23 10.07 8.24
CA GLU A 52 -0.92 11.31 7.52
C GLU A 52 -0.03 11.03 6.30
N TYR A 53 -0.03 11.92 5.31
CA TYR A 53 0.79 11.78 4.09
C TYR A 53 2.30 11.64 4.38
N GLY A 54 2.79 12.17 5.51
CA GLY A 54 4.19 12.01 5.92
C GLY A 54 4.58 10.58 6.32
N SER A 55 3.62 9.77 6.76
CA SER A 55 3.83 8.36 7.12
C SER A 55 3.86 7.42 5.90
N VAL A 56 3.64 7.96 4.70
CA VAL A 56 3.75 7.23 3.42
C VAL A 56 5.14 6.64 3.22
N LYS A 57 6.15 7.13 3.93
CA LYS A 57 7.53 6.61 3.88
C LYS A 57 7.62 5.10 4.12
N ASN A 58 6.88 4.56 5.09
CA ASN A 58 6.85 3.12 5.37
C ASN A 58 6.16 2.33 4.24
N VAL A 59 5.21 2.96 3.56
CA VAL A 59 4.53 2.39 2.38
C VAL A 59 5.42 2.44 1.15
N VAL A 60 6.23 3.49 1.00
CA VAL A 60 7.23 3.61 -0.07
C VAL A 60 8.34 2.61 0.14
N GLU A 61 8.86 2.45 1.35
CA GLU A 61 9.83 1.40 1.69
C GLU A 61 9.27 0.01 1.41
N LEU A 62 7.99 -0.21 1.73
CA LEU A 62 7.29 -1.43 1.37
C LEU A 62 7.25 -1.65 -0.14
N ILE A 63 6.91 -0.62 -0.91
CA ILE A 63 6.84 -0.67 -2.38
C ILE A 63 8.23 -0.88 -2.98
N GLU A 64 9.27 -0.24 -2.44
CA GLU A 64 10.65 -0.42 -2.88
C GLU A 64 11.18 -1.84 -2.54
N TYR A 65 10.84 -2.36 -1.35
CA TYR A 65 11.21 -3.72 -0.92
C TYR A 65 10.48 -4.79 -1.74
N THR A 66 9.17 -4.61 -1.95
CA THR A 66 8.32 -5.64 -2.59
C THR A 66 8.22 -5.52 -4.10
N LYS A 67 8.58 -4.36 -4.68
CA LYS A 67 8.48 -4.03 -6.11
C LYS A 67 7.16 -4.50 -6.73
N PRO A 68 6.02 -4.03 -6.19
CA PRO A 68 4.71 -4.47 -6.64
C PRO A 68 4.47 -4.07 -8.08
N ASN A 69 3.77 -4.93 -8.83
CA ASN A 69 3.39 -4.62 -10.21
C ASN A 69 2.20 -3.65 -10.29
N ALA A 70 1.43 -3.50 -9.21
CA ALA A 70 0.31 -2.57 -9.15
C ALA A 70 0.01 -2.13 -7.71
N VAL A 71 -0.41 -0.89 -7.54
CA VAL A 71 -0.89 -0.37 -6.25
C VAL A 71 -2.21 0.36 -6.51
N ASP A 72 -3.26 0.00 -5.78
CA ASP A 72 -4.54 0.70 -5.82
C ASP A 72 -4.80 1.42 -4.48
N VAL A 73 -5.45 2.57 -4.51
CA VAL A 73 -5.73 3.36 -3.31
C VAL A 73 -7.23 3.50 -3.15
N ILE A 74 -7.77 2.86 -2.12
CA ILE A 74 -9.23 2.72 -1.95
C ILE A 74 -9.82 3.83 -1.07
N LEU A 75 -9.17 4.26 0.02
CA LEU A 75 -9.71 5.25 0.97
C LEU A 75 -8.64 6.28 1.40
N GLY A 76 -9.03 7.51 1.76
CA GLY A 76 -8.10 8.59 2.20
C GLY A 76 -7.66 9.56 1.13
N VAL A 77 -8.07 9.28 -0.09
CA VAL A 77 -8.21 10.27 -1.14
C VAL A 77 -9.67 10.64 -1.20
N GLU A 78 -10.32 10.87 -0.07
CA GLU A 78 -11.64 11.48 -0.07
C GLU A 78 -11.53 12.83 0.61
N THR A 79 -12.07 13.85 -0.04
CA THR A 79 -12.32 15.15 0.58
C THR A 79 -13.82 15.32 0.52
N SER A 80 -14.49 15.32 1.68
CA SER A 80 -15.95 15.43 1.76
C SER A 80 -16.72 14.31 1.05
N GLY A 81 -16.25 13.05 1.15
CA GLY A 81 -16.94 11.89 0.59
C GLY A 81 -16.84 11.73 -0.94
N ARG A 82 -15.88 12.42 -1.58
CA ARG A 82 -15.56 12.25 -3.00
C ARG A 82 -14.07 11.98 -3.20
N LYS A 83 -13.77 11.09 -4.14
CA LYS A 83 -12.41 10.79 -4.57
C LYS A 83 -11.64 12.08 -4.95
N ASP A 84 -10.59 12.41 -4.20
CA ASP A 84 -9.62 13.47 -4.42
C ASP A 84 -8.42 12.90 -5.20
N GLU A 85 -8.48 13.04 -6.52
CA GLU A 85 -7.46 12.53 -7.44
C GLU A 85 -6.08 13.18 -7.26
N ARG A 86 -5.98 14.36 -6.63
CA ARG A 86 -4.67 15.02 -6.40
C ARG A 86 -3.88 14.23 -5.37
N LYS A 87 -4.56 13.90 -4.26
CA LYS A 87 -4.02 13.06 -3.19
C LYS A 87 -3.65 11.67 -3.72
N VAL A 88 -4.39 11.12 -4.70
CA VAL A 88 -4.04 9.84 -5.37
C VAL A 88 -2.74 10.01 -6.13
N ARG A 89 -2.64 11.06 -6.96
CA ARG A 89 -1.45 11.33 -7.77
C ARG A 89 -0.22 11.58 -6.91
N GLU A 90 -0.36 12.27 -5.78
CA GLU A 90 0.74 12.48 -4.83
C GLU A 90 1.22 11.17 -4.19
N PHE A 91 0.28 10.31 -3.77
CA PHE A 91 0.62 8.99 -3.24
C PHE A 91 1.32 8.11 -4.30
N VAL A 92 0.78 8.06 -5.52
CA VAL A 92 1.37 7.29 -6.64
C VAL A 92 2.76 7.81 -7.01
N LYS A 93 2.95 9.14 -7.03
CA LYS A 93 4.28 9.75 -7.25
C LYS A 93 5.26 9.41 -6.14
N ALA A 94 4.84 9.48 -4.88
CA ALA A 94 5.70 9.13 -3.75
C ALA A 94 6.13 7.66 -3.80
N ALA A 95 5.24 6.79 -4.27
CA ALA A 95 5.49 5.36 -4.47
C ALA A 95 6.43 5.01 -5.65
N LYS A 96 6.81 5.97 -6.51
CA LYS A 96 7.63 5.74 -7.72
C LYS A 96 7.16 4.55 -8.59
N VAL A 97 5.85 4.34 -8.69
CA VAL A 97 5.30 3.26 -9.53
C VAL A 97 5.19 3.70 -11.00
N ILE A 98 5.49 4.97 -11.32
CA ILE A 98 5.76 5.47 -12.68
C ILE A 98 6.78 6.62 -12.59
#